data_AF-A0A3B9Q4V3-F1
#
_entry.id   AF-A0A3B9Q4V3-F1
#
_cell.length_a   1.000
_cell.length_b   1.000
_cell.length_c   1.000
_cell.angle_alpha   90.00
_cell.angle_beta   90.00
_cell.angle_gamma   90.00
#
_symmetry.space_group_name_H-M   'P 1'
#
loop_
_entity.id
_entity.type
_entity.pdbx_description
1 polymer ?
#
loop_
_entity_poly.entity_id
_entity_poly.type
_entity_poly.pdbx_seq_one_letter_code
_entity_poly.pdbx_strand_id
1 'polypeptide(L)'
;MLGLKKMDAIFVGWAFFLQIALIIHFALRKPFFESYTLQFGWIIYALCIPAAIISIVLLKGGKSWSFWLGGFLFVIFAIYGYYVDYVQHIPWRNPLMLRIMFPYVTLYLATIMFYWWSLALISRPLWFVYAFLFIISTTLNVFSH
;
A
#
# COMPACT_ATOMS: atom_id res chain seq x y z
N MET A 1 -8.16 -11.15 -26.33
CA MET A 1 -7.10 -10.14 -26.16
C MET A 1 -7.57 -8.82 -25.52
N LEU A 2 -8.76 -8.28 -25.81
CA LEU A 2 -9.30 -7.07 -25.16
C LEU A 2 -9.40 -7.15 -23.62
N GLY A 3 -9.74 -8.32 -23.07
CA GLY A 3 -9.84 -8.52 -21.61
C GLY A 3 -8.51 -8.34 -20.85
N LEU A 4 -7.38 -8.73 -21.45
CA LEU A 4 -6.06 -8.59 -20.83
C LEU A 4 -5.67 -7.11 -20.69
N LYS A 5 -5.93 -6.30 -21.72
CA LYS A 5 -5.70 -4.84 -21.67
C LYS A 5 -6.57 -4.15 -20.63
N LYS A 6 -7.83 -4.58 -20.47
CA LYS A 6 -8.74 -4.06 -19.43
C LYS A 6 -8.23 -4.39 -18.02
N MET A 7 -7.72 -5.60 -17.80
CA MET A 7 -7.17 -6.00 -16.50
C MET A 7 -5.88 -5.26 -16.15
N ASP A 8 -5.01 -5.00 -17.14
CA ASP A 8 -3.82 -4.18 -16.94
C ASP A 8 -4.20 -2.74 -16.53
N ALA A 9 -5.22 -2.16 -17.17
CA ALA A 9 -5.73 -0.85 -16.79
C ALA A 9 -6.27 -0.81 -15.35
N ILE A 10 -7.01 -1.85 -14.92
CA ILE A 10 -7.49 -1.96 -13.54
C ILE A 10 -6.32 -2.04 -12.55
N PHE A 11 -5.33 -2.89 -12.84
CA PHE A 11 -4.14 -3.02 -12.00
C PHE A 11 -3.36 -1.71 -11.89
N VAL A 12 -3.09 -1.06 -13.03
CA VAL A 12 -2.38 0.23 -13.08
C VAL A 12 -3.16 1.29 -12.31
N GLY A 13 -4.47 1.43 -12.58
CA GLY A 13 -5.32 2.39 -11.87
C GLY A 13 -5.29 2.19 -10.36
N TRP A 14 -5.40 0.93 -9.90
CA TRP A 14 -5.34 0.61 -8.48
C TRP A 14 -3.97 0.88 -7.87
N ALA A 15 -2.88 0.46 -8.53
CA ALA A 15 -1.52 0.64 -8.03
C ALA A 15 -1.23 2.15 -7.80
N PHE A 16 -1.56 2.99 -8.78
CA PHE A 16 -1.35 4.44 -8.67
C PHE A 16 -2.30 5.08 -7.66
N PHE A 17 -3.56 4.67 -7.60
CA PHE A 17 -4.51 5.12 -6.59
C PHE A 17 -3.97 4.87 -5.17
N LEU A 18 -3.53 3.64 -4.88
CA LEU A 18 -2.97 3.28 -3.58
C LEU A 18 -1.73 4.13 -3.25
N GLN A 19 -0.84 4.32 -4.23
CA GLN A 19 0.38 5.10 -4.04
C GLN A 19 0.08 6.57 -3.72
N ILE A 20 -0.88 7.17 -4.44
CA ILE A 20 -1.34 8.54 -4.19
C ILE A 20 -2.03 8.65 -2.83
N ALA A 21 -2.88 7.68 -2.46
CA ALA A 21 -3.53 7.66 -1.15
C ALA A 21 -2.50 7.64 0.00
N LEU A 22 -1.41 6.88 -0.14
CA LEU A 22 -0.31 6.87 0.83
C LEU A 22 0.42 8.21 0.89
N ILE A 23 0.71 8.84 -0.25
CA ILE A 23 1.33 10.17 -0.28
C ILE A 23 0.46 11.18 0.47
N ILE A 24 -0.84 11.22 0.17
CA ILE A 24 -1.78 12.12 0.85
C ILE A 24 -1.79 11.84 2.35
N HIS A 25 -1.93 10.57 2.73
CA HIS A 25 -1.94 10.18 4.14
C HIS A 25 -0.68 10.62 4.87
N PHE A 26 0.51 10.39 4.30
CA PHE A 26 1.78 10.76 4.91
C PHE A 26 2.02 12.27 4.95
N ALA A 27 1.56 13.01 3.93
CA ALA A 27 1.61 14.47 3.91
C ALA A 27 0.73 15.10 5.00
N LEU A 28 -0.45 14.53 5.25
CA LEU A 28 -1.41 15.03 6.25
C LEU A 28 -1.11 14.55 7.67
N ARG A 29 -0.31 13.49 7.82
CA ARG A 29 -0.17 12.77 9.09
C ARG A 29 0.31 13.66 10.25
N LYS A 30 1.38 14.42 10.02
CA LYS A 30 2.01 15.28 11.03
C LYS A 30 1.31 16.63 11.20
N PRO A 31 0.94 17.36 10.12
CA PRO A 31 0.26 18.64 10.25
C PRO A 31 -1.15 18.54 10.86
N PHE A 32 -1.84 17.41 10.66
CA PHE A 32 -3.23 17.20 11.08
C PHE A 32 -3.38 15.94 11.93
N PHE A 33 -2.48 15.73 12.90
CA PHE A 33 -2.45 14.49 13.67
C PHE A 33 -3.76 14.19 14.41
N GLU A 34 -4.30 15.17 15.15
CA GLU A 34 -5.54 14.97 15.92
C GLU A 34 -6.79 14.93 15.04
N SER A 35 -6.90 15.83 14.06
CA SER A 35 -8.09 15.96 13.22
C SER A 35 -8.16 14.94 12.09
N TYR A 36 -7.03 14.42 11.62
CA TYR A 36 -6.96 13.46 10.51
C TYR A 36 -6.39 12.10 10.93
N THR A 37 -5.19 12.05 11.48
CA THR A 37 -4.49 10.75 11.69
C THR A 37 -5.23 9.86 12.69
N LEU A 38 -5.66 10.42 13.82
CA LEU A 38 -6.43 9.66 14.82
C LEU A 38 -7.81 9.25 14.30
N GLN A 39 -8.50 10.14 13.58
CA GLN A 39 -9.89 9.89 13.15
C GLN A 39 -10.00 9.04 11.89
N PHE A 40 -9.10 9.22 10.92
CA PHE A 40 -9.22 8.71 9.56
C PHE A 40 -8.02 7.89 9.09
N GLY A 41 -6.92 7.80 9.87
CA GLY A 41 -5.75 7.02 9.48
C GLY A 41 -6.04 5.53 9.23
N TRP A 42 -7.07 4.98 9.88
CA TRP A 42 -7.52 3.60 9.68
C TRP A 42 -8.06 3.33 8.28
N ILE A 43 -8.45 4.37 7.53
CA ILE A 43 -8.95 4.23 6.14
C ILE A 43 -7.87 3.59 5.25
N ILE A 44 -6.59 3.90 5.49
CA ILE A 44 -5.49 3.29 4.73
C ILE A 44 -5.48 1.78 4.91
N TYR A 45 -5.75 1.27 6.12
CA TYR A 45 -5.88 -0.17 6.34
C TYR A 45 -7.13 -0.74 5.65
N ALA A 46 -8.25 0.00 5.67
CA ALA A 46 -9.49 -0.43 5.02
C ALA A 46 -9.38 -0.58 3.49
N LEU A 47 -8.41 0.10 2.85
CA LEU A 47 -8.10 -0.08 1.43
C LEU A 47 -7.65 -1.51 1.06
N CYS A 48 -7.34 -2.36 2.04
CA CYS A 48 -7.08 -3.78 1.80
C CYS A 48 -8.30 -4.53 1.23
N ILE A 49 -9.52 -4.08 1.53
CA ILE A 49 -10.76 -4.71 1.05
C ILE A 49 -10.88 -4.57 -0.49
N PRO A 50 -10.91 -3.34 -1.06
CA PRO A 50 -10.90 -3.20 -2.52
C PRO A 50 -9.65 -3.81 -3.17
N ALA A 51 -8.48 -3.77 -2.51
CA ALA A 51 -7.27 -4.44 -3.00
C ALA A 51 -7.46 -5.95 -3.17
N ALA A 52 -8.06 -6.62 -2.18
CA ALA A 52 -8.35 -8.05 -2.22
C ALA A 52 -9.38 -8.38 -3.30
N ILE A 53 -10.44 -7.57 -3.43
CA ILE A 53 -11.45 -7.73 -4.50
C ILE A 53 -10.80 -7.65 -5.88
N ILE A 54 -9.98 -6.63 -6.13
CA ILE A 54 -9.24 -6.46 -7.39
C ILE A 54 -8.30 -7.64 -7.62
N SER A 55 -7.62 -8.12 -6.58
CA SER A 55 -6.73 -9.28 -6.67
C SER A 55 -7.48 -10.56 -7.07
N ILE A 56 -8.67 -10.80 -6.51
CA ILE A 56 -9.53 -11.92 -6.90
C ILE A 56 -9.97 -11.79 -8.38
N VAL A 57 -10.31 -10.57 -8.82
CA VAL A 57 -10.68 -10.31 -10.23
C VAL A 57 -9.50 -10.63 -11.17
N LEU A 58 -8.29 -10.18 -10.83
CA LEU A 58 -7.07 -10.43 -11.62
C LEU A 58 -6.70 -11.93 -11.63
N LEU A 59 -6.83 -12.61 -10.48
CA LEU A 59 -6.63 -14.05 -10.35
C LEU A 59 -7.59 -14.83 -11.26
N LYS A 60 -8.91 -14.58 -11.13
CA LYS A 60 -9.94 -15.23 -11.97
C LYS A 60 -9.80 -14.87 -13.45
N GLY A 61 -9.20 -13.72 -13.74
CA GLY A 61 -8.84 -13.28 -15.08
C GLY A 61 -7.61 -13.96 -15.70
N GLY A 62 -6.92 -14.82 -14.94
CA GLY A 62 -5.74 -15.57 -15.42
C GLY A 62 -4.44 -14.76 -15.45
N LYS A 63 -4.36 -13.62 -14.73
CA LYS A 63 -3.10 -12.88 -14.60
C LYS A 63 -2.10 -13.64 -13.71
N SER A 64 -0.81 -13.44 -13.96
CA SER A 64 0.25 -14.02 -13.14
C SER A 64 0.18 -13.50 -11.70
N TRP A 65 0.72 -14.30 -10.77
CA TRP A 65 0.77 -14.01 -9.34
C TRP A 65 1.34 -12.63 -8.99
N SER A 66 2.28 -12.14 -9.80
CA SER A 66 2.86 -10.81 -9.64
C SER A 66 1.80 -9.69 -9.60
N PHE A 67 0.68 -9.83 -10.33
CA PHE A 67 -0.37 -8.80 -10.40
C PHE A 67 -1.40 -8.85 -9.27
N TRP A 68 -1.64 -10.03 -8.67
CA TRP A 68 -2.71 -10.19 -7.69
C TRP A 68 -2.22 -10.48 -6.26
N LEU A 69 -0.97 -10.91 -6.07
CA LEU A 69 -0.50 -11.25 -4.71
C LEU A 69 -0.41 -10.01 -3.80
N GLY A 70 -0.16 -8.83 -4.36
CA GLY A 70 -0.07 -7.57 -3.61
C GLY A 70 -1.31 -7.26 -2.76
N GLY A 71 -2.52 -7.51 -3.25
CA GLY A 71 -3.73 -7.23 -2.45
C GLY A 71 -3.93 -8.19 -1.29
N PHE A 72 -3.53 -9.45 -1.42
CA PHE A 72 -3.56 -10.39 -0.29
C PHE A 72 -2.50 -10.06 0.76
N LEU A 73 -1.30 -9.66 0.33
CA LEU A 73 -0.28 -9.14 1.23
C LEU A 73 -0.78 -7.89 1.97
N PHE A 74 -1.54 -7.04 1.28
CA PHE A 74 -2.15 -5.87 1.90
C PHE A 74 -3.13 -6.26 3.01
N VAL A 75 -3.94 -7.31 2.84
CA VAL A 75 -4.84 -7.78 3.90
C VAL A 75 -4.05 -8.18 5.15
N ILE A 76 -2.96 -8.94 4.98
CA ILE A 76 -2.10 -9.36 6.10
C ILE A 76 -1.47 -8.14 6.78
N PHE A 77 -0.92 -7.22 5.98
CA PHE A 77 -0.37 -5.96 6.48
C PHE A 77 -1.43 -5.16 7.26
N ALA A 78 -2.62 -5.01 6.70
CA ALA A 78 -3.68 -4.20 7.27
C ALA A 78 -4.19 -4.78 8.59
N ILE A 79 -4.38 -6.09 8.69
CA ILE A 79 -4.75 -6.76 9.95
C ILE A 79 -3.68 -6.49 11.01
N TYR A 80 -2.41 -6.72 10.67
CA TYR A 80 -1.30 -6.56 11.61
C TYR A 80 -1.14 -5.09 12.05
N GLY A 81 -1.08 -4.17 11.10
CA GLY A 81 -0.89 -2.74 11.35
C GLY A 81 -2.06 -2.12 12.12
N TYR A 82 -3.30 -2.44 11.72
CA TYR A 82 -4.50 -1.98 12.44
C TYR A 82 -4.53 -2.50 13.87
N TYR A 83 -4.20 -3.78 14.10
CA TYR A 83 -4.15 -4.34 15.44
C TYR A 83 -3.11 -3.64 16.32
N VAL A 84 -1.90 -3.40 15.81
CA VAL A 84 -0.83 -2.72 16.56
C VAL A 84 -1.18 -1.26 16.86
N ASP A 85 -1.63 -0.51 15.85
CA ASP A 85 -1.81 0.94 15.96
C ASP A 85 -3.15 1.35 16.60
N TYR A 86 -4.25 0.63 16.31
CA TYR A 86 -5.61 1.02 16.72
C TYR A 86 -6.29 0.09 17.75
N VAL A 87 -5.85 -1.16 17.88
CA VAL A 87 -6.40 -2.05 18.92
C VAL A 87 -5.53 -1.99 20.16
N GLN A 88 -4.23 -2.24 20.01
CA GLN A 88 -3.28 -2.29 21.13
C GLN A 88 -2.65 -0.93 21.45
N HIS A 89 -2.72 0.05 20.55
CA HIS A 89 -2.15 1.39 20.73
C HIS A 89 -0.68 1.37 21.17
N ILE A 90 0.12 0.44 20.62
CA ILE A 90 1.52 0.26 21.06
C ILE A 90 2.36 1.41 20.48
N PRO A 91 3.04 2.23 21.29
CA PRO A 91 3.88 3.33 20.82
C PRO A 91 5.25 2.82 20.30
N TRP A 92 5.23 1.86 19.38
CA TRP A 92 6.40 1.09 18.96
C TRP A 92 7.46 1.87 18.18
N ARG A 93 7.17 3.12 17.82
CA ARG A 93 8.04 3.99 17.03
C ARG A 93 8.97 4.84 17.91
N ASN A 94 8.60 5.08 19.17
CA ASN A 94 9.41 5.83 20.13
C ASN A 94 9.15 5.36 21.58
N PRO A 95 10.05 4.58 22.20
CA PRO A 95 11.29 4.05 21.64
C PRO A 95 11.02 2.99 20.56
N LEU A 96 11.96 2.82 19.62
CA LEU A 96 11.78 1.92 18.48
C LEU A 96 11.78 0.45 18.92
N MET A 97 10.65 -0.25 18.74
CA MET A 97 10.51 -1.68 19.03
C MET A 97 10.72 -2.51 17.75
N LEU A 98 11.94 -3.02 17.57
CA LEU A 98 12.33 -3.78 16.38
C LEU A 98 11.42 -4.97 16.07
N ARG A 99 10.93 -5.67 17.11
CA ARG A 99 10.03 -6.83 16.97
C ARG A 99 8.72 -6.49 16.26
N ILE A 100 8.26 -5.24 16.33
CA ILE A 100 7.07 -4.76 15.63
C ILE A 100 7.47 -4.08 14.33
N MET A 101 8.53 -3.27 14.34
CA MET A 101 9.02 -2.56 13.17
C MET A 101 9.29 -3.50 11.99
N PHE A 102 10.05 -4.57 12.19
CA PHE A 102 10.41 -5.48 11.11
C PHE A 102 9.18 -6.08 10.40
N PRO A 103 8.29 -6.82 11.07
CA PRO A 103 7.11 -7.38 10.40
C PRO A 103 6.23 -6.29 9.79
N TYR A 104 6.04 -5.16 10.48
CA TYR A 104 5.22 -4.05 9.98
C TYR A 104 5.77 -3.50 8.66
N VAL A 105 7.05 -3.09 8.66
CA VAL A 105 7.69 -2.47 7.49
C VAL A 105 7.87 -3.47 6.37
N THR A 106 8.21 -4.73 6.67
CA THR A 106 8.34 -5.77 5.64
C THR A 106 7.01 -6.04 4.95
N LEU A 107 5.90 -6.18 5.69
CA LEU A 107 4.58 -6.41 5.10
C LEU A 107 4.11 -5.22 4.27
N TYR A 108 4.34 -4.01 4.77
CA TYR A 108 4.08 -2.77 4.03
C TYR A 108 4.88 -2.73 2.72
N LEU A 109 6.21 -2.87 2.79
CA LEU A 109 7.07 -2.79 1.62
C LEU A 109 6.75 -3.90 0.62
N ALA A 110 6.55 -5.14 1.08
CA ALA A 110 6.17 -6.24 0.21
C ALA A 110 4.90 -5.89 -0.58
N THR A 111 3.86 -5.38 0.08
CA THR A 111 2.64 -4.93 -0.59
C THR A 111 2.92 -3.93 -1.71
N ILE A 112 3.69 -2.88 -1.43
CA ILE A 112 3.98 -1.81 -2.39
C ILE A 112 4.91 -2.30 -3.52
N MET A 113 5.89 -3.15 -3.23
CA MET A 113 6.80 -3.71 -4.23
C MET A 113 6.03 -4.56 -5.26
N PHE A 114 5.02 -5.30 -4.84
CA PHE A 114 4.18 -6.07 -5.76
C PHE A 114 3.34 -5.20 -6.70
N TYR A 115 2.88 -4.04 -6.23
CA TYR A 115 2.22 -3.08 -7.11
C TYR A 115 3.19 -2.39 -8.05
N TRP A 116 4.40 -2.06 -7.56
CA TRP A 116 5.41 -1.38 -8.35
C TRP A 116 6.08 -2.29 -9.39
N TRP A 117 6.71 -3.38 -8.97
CA TRP A 117 7.55 -4.22 -9.84
C TRP A 117 6.77 -4.83 -11.00
N SER A 118 5.52 -5.21 -10.77
CA SER A 118 4.64 -5.73 -11.82
C SER A 118 4.35 -4.71 -12.92
N LEU A 119 4.49 -3.40 -12.67
CA LEU A 119 4.40 -2.39 -13.73
C LEU A 119 5.50 -2.54 -14.77
N ALA A 120 6.68 -3.08 -14.42
CA ALA A 120 7.77 -3.31 -15.37
C ALA A 120 7.37 -4.31 -16.47
N LEU A 121 6.46 -5.23 -16.14
CA LEU A 121 5.91 -6.23 -17.06
C LEU A 121 4.84 -5.64 -17.99
N ILE A 122 4.28 -4.46 -17.66
CA ILE A 122 3.30 -3.74 -18.48
C ILE A 122 3.99 -2.63 -19.29
N SER A 123 4.73 -1.74 -18.62
CA SER A 123 5.32 -0.54 -19.22
C SER A 123 6.44 0.03 -18.34
N ARG A 124 7.65 0.13 -18.90
CA ARG A 124 8.81 0.75 -18.22
C ARG A 124 8.56 2.22 -17.82
N PRO A 125 7.95 3.07 -18.67
CA PRO A 125 7.56 4.41 -18.25
C PRO A 125 6.70 4.44 -16.98
N LEU A 126 5.65 3.62 -16.88
CA LEU A 126 4.79 3.57 -15.69
C LEU A 126 5.57 3.14 -14.45
N TRP A 127 6.49 2.19 -14.61
CA TRP A 127 7.37 1.75 -13.53
C TRP A 127 8.24 2.89 -12.99
N PHE A 128 8.82 3.74 -13.85
CA PHE A 128 9.61 4.90 -13.42
C PHE A 128 8.76 5.98 -12.76
N VAL A 129 7.57 6.27 -13.29
CA VAL A 129 6.65 7.22 -12.65
C VAL A 129 6.27 6.73 -11.25
N TYR A 130 5.97 5.44 -11.11
CA TYR A 130 5.68 4.86 -9.80
C TYR A 130 6.88 4.94 -8.86
N ALA A 131 8.10 4.68 -9.34
CA ALA A 131 9.32 4.80 -8.56
C ALA A 131 9.49 6.21 -7.98
N PHE A 132 9.23 7.24 -8.78
CA PHE A 132 9.28 8.62 -8.34
C PHE A 132 8.24 8.91 -7.23
N LEU A 133 7.00 8.47 -7.42
CA LEU A 133 5.95 8.58 -6.40
C LEU A 133 6.28 7.78 -5.13
N PHE A 134 6.96 6.64 -5.27
CA PHE A 134 7.44 5.85 -4.15
C PHE A 134 8.51 6.57 -3.32
N ILE A 135 9.46 7.25 -3.97
CA ILE A 135 10.47 8.07 -3.30
C ILE A 135 9.81 9.21 -2.53
N ILE A 136 8.85 9.91 -3.14
CA ILE A 136 8.09 10.98 -2.48
C ILE A 136 7.38 10.44 -1.23
N SER A 137 6.62 9.36 -1.41
CA SER A 137 5.87 8.73 -0.31
C SER A 137 6.79 8.28 0.82
N THR A 138 7.92 7.65 0.49
CA THR A 138 8.90 7.19 1.49
C THR A 138 9.50 8.35 2.27
N THR A 139 9.88 9.42 1.57
CA THR A 139 10.39 10.65 2.20
C THR A 139 9.38 11.23 3.18
N LEU A 140 8.12 11.39 2.75
CA LEU A 140 7.03 11.87 3.60
C LEU A 140 6.78 10.95 4.81
N ASN A 141 6.82 9.64 4.61
CA ASN A 141 6.62 8.67 5.69
C ASN A 141 7.66 8.82 6.80
N VAL A 142 8.94 8.96 6.42
CA VAL A 142 10.04 9.11 7.38
C VAL A 142 9.94 10.42 8.15
N PHE A 143 9.64 11.54 7.48
CA PHE A 143 9.56 12.85 8.13
C PHE A 143 8.27 13.11 8.93
N SER A 144 7.25 12.26 8.75
CA SER A 144 5.96 12.37 9.43
C SER A 144 5.85 11.53 10.71
N HIS A 145 6.89 10.77 11.06
CA HIS A 145 7.05 10.15 12.38
C HIS A 145 7.78 11.10 13.35
#